data_AF-A0A951WGF7-F1
#
_entry.id   AF-A0A951WGF7-F1
#
_cell.length_a   1.000
_cell.length_b   1.000
_cell.length_c   1.000
_cell.angle_alpha   90.00
_cell.angle_beta   90.00
_cell.angle_gamma   90.00
#
_symmetry.space_group_name_H-M   'P 1'
#
loop_
_entity.id
_entity.type
_entity.pdbx_description
1 polymer ?
#
loop_
_entity_poly.entity_id
_entity_poly.type
_entity_poly.pdbx_seq_one_letter_code
_entity_poly.pdbx_strand_id
1 'polypeptide(L)'
;MEGKKRFLVWDLPVRLFHWLLVVCFAVAAYIAFIYGDHDTRFPYHAMLGVVIALMLVLRVIWGFVGTKYARFNSFLHSPDKLFGYLKEVATNSDNNYVGHNPGSSWAIYGMVICLFGLAITGLLLGQGEKGVKDLHKLFANAMLVLVAVHLLGILIHTIRKKEMIAASMVHGKKAIDEKDGISTAKSITGVAFLIVVFIWGYLIFASYDSVNYNFKIPVLGKTMQIKEASKYRTGPGLEKSKADKGDNSDKGDNSDKDKKDKKDKSGKDKKDKKEGEEGKDHHDDD
;
A
#
# COMPACT_ATOMS: atom_id res chain seq x y z
N MET A 1 22.40 41.57 6.28
CA MET A 1 21.06 41.14 6.75
C MET A 1 21.20 40.79 8.22
N GLU A 2 20.38 41.37 9.09
CA GLU A 2 20.45 41.05 10.53
C GLU A 2 20.01 39.62 10.82
N GLY A 3 20.70 38.96 11.75
CA GLY A 3 20.48 37.56 12.08
C GLY A 3 19.23 37.35 12.92
N LYS A 4 18.04 37.37 12.32
CA LYS A 4 16.79 36.93 12.99
C LYS A 4 17.03 35.57 13.67
N LYS A 5 16.92 35.55 15.01
CA LYS A 5 17.05 34.32 15.80
C LYS A 5 16.10 33.24 15.25
N ARG A 6 16.61 32.01 15.10
CA ARG A 6 15.83 30.87 14.58
C ARG A 6 15.47 29.90 15.70
N PHE A 7 14.21 29.93 16.14
CA PHE A 7 13.69 29.04 17.17
C PHE A 7 13.12 27.76 16.56
N LEU A 8 13.04 26.70 17.37
CA LEU A 8 12.50 25.42 16.95
C LEU A 8 10.97 25.49 16.85
N VAL A 9 10.40 24.92 15.79
CA VAL A 9 8.96 24.84 15.52
C VAL A 9 8.53 23.39 15.35
N TRP A 10 9.30 22.62 14.57
CA TRP A 10 9.02 21.23 14.28
C TRP A 10 9.90 20.31 15.13
N ASP A 11 9.27 19.47 15.94
CA ASP A 11 9.98 18.42 16.70
C ASP A 11 10.58 17.36 15.75
N LEU A 12 11.39 16.45 16.31
CA LEU A 12 12.03 15.41 15.53
C LEU A 12 11.03 14.35 15.03
N PRO A 13 10.09 13.81 15.84
CA PRO A 13 9.06 12.88 15.36
C PRO A 13 8.26 13.39 14.14
N VAL A 14 7.78 14.63 14.13
CA VAL A 14 7.00 15.18 13.00
C VAL A 14 7.82 15.23 11.71
N ARG A 15 9.09 15.63 11.79
CA ARG A 15 9.98 15.68 10.62
C ARG A 15 10.34 14.30 10.10
N LEU A 16 10.62 13.35 10.98
CA LEU A 16 10.93 11.98 10.59
C LEU A 16 9.73 11.27 9.97
N PHE A 17 8.53 11.43 10.56
CA PHE A 17 7.28 10.99 9.95
C PHE A 17 7.12 11.57 8.53
N HIS A 18 7.28 12.89 8.37
CA HIS A 18 7.14 13.56 7.07
C HIS A 18 8.11 13.02 6.01
N TRP A 19 9.41 12.96 6.29
CA TRP A 19 10.39 12.55 5.29
C TRP A 19 10.33 11.05 4.97
N LEU A 20 10.08 10.19 5.96
CA LEU A 20 9.83 8.77 5.69
C LEU A 20 8.53 8.57 4.91
N LEU A 21 7.48 9.36 5.16
CA LEU A 21 6.22 9.27 4.44
C LEU A 21 6.42 9.67 2.98
N VAL A 22 7.13 10.77 2.71
CA VAL A 22 7.47 11.20 1.35
C VAL A 22 8.24 10.11 0.60
N VAL A 23 9.25 9.49 1.21
CA VAL A 23 10.03 8.42 0.57
C VAL A 23 9.19 7.17 0.35
N CYS A 24 8.49 6.66 1.37
CA CYS A 24 7.69 5.45 1.26
C CYS A 24 6.54 5.62 0.26
N PHE A 25 5.85 6.77 0.27
CA PHE A 25 4.77 7.06 -0.67
C PHE A 25 5.30 7.22 -2.10
N ALA A 26 6.40 7.94 -2.31
CA ALA A 26 6.98 8.11 -3.64
C ALA A 26 7.44 6.77 -4.25
N VAL A 27 8.09 5.91 -3.47
CA VAL A 27 8.51 4.57 -3.94
C VAL A 27 7.30 3.66 -4.18
N ALA A 28 6.32 3.64 -3.27
CA ALA A 28 5.09 2.85 -3.45
C ALA A 28 4.29 3.31 -4.68
N ALA A 29 4.17 4.62 -4.91
CA ALA A 29 3.55 5.18 -6.10
C ALA A 29 4.33 4.83 -7.36
N TYR A 30 5.65 5.01 -7.38
CA TYR A 30 6.52 4.64 -8.51
C TYR A 30 6.32 3.18 -8.94
N ILE A 31 6.32 2.24 -7.98
CA ILE A 31 6.08 0.82 -8.26
C ILE A 31 4.70 0.61 -8.90
N ALA A 32 3.64 1.20 -8.32
CA ALA A 32 2.27 1.02 -8.82
C ALA A 32 2.03 1.65 -10.21
N PHE A 33 2.61 2.83 -10.48
CA PHE A 33 2.40 3.55 -11.74
C PHE A 33 3.31 3.09 -12.88
N ILE A 34 4.52 2.61 -12.59
CA ILE A 34 5.50 2.21 -13.63
C ILE A 34 5.49 0.69 -13.92
N TYR A 35 5.15 -0.14 -12.93
CA TYR A 35 5.14 -1.60 -13.09
C TYR A 35 3.74 -2.24 -12.98
N GLY A 36 2.79 -1.57 -12.33
CA GLY A 36 1.43 -2.10 -12.14
C GLY A 36 1.34 -3.23 -11.11
N ASP A 37 0.14 -3.79 -10.95
CA ASP A 37 -0.19 -4.78 -9.91
C ASP A 37 0.06 -6.25 -10.27
N HIS A 38 0.52 -6.50 -11.49
CA HIS A 38 0.94 -7.82 -11.97
C HIS A 38 2.46 -8.08 -11.88
N ASP A 39 3.26 -7.06 -11.57
CA ASP A 39 4.72 -7.17 -11.54
C ASP A 39 5.25 -7.76 -10.22
N THR A 40 6.35 -8.52 -10.33
CA THR A 40 7.10 -9.12 -9.20
C THR A 40 7.52 -8.13 -8.10
N ARG A 41 7.59 -6.83 -8.39
CA ARG A 41 7.93 -5.73 -7.47
C ARG A 41 6.71 -5.14 -6.74
N PHE A 42 5.49 -5.42 -7.18
CA PHE A 42 4.28 -4.93 -6.53
C PHE A 42 4.10 -5.34 -5.05
N PRO A 43 4.61 -6.49 -4.55
CA PRO A 43 4.65 -6.77 -3.12
C PRO A 43 5.34 -5.67 -2.30
N TYR A 44 6.37 -5.01 -2.82
CA TYR A 44 7.05 -3.91 -2.11
C TYR A 44 6.15 -2.67 -1.99
N HIS A 45 5.28 -2.39 -2.97
CA HIS A 45 4.24 -1.35 -2.82
C HIS A 45 3.30 -1.69 -1.66
N ALA A 46 2.83 -2.94 -1.57
CA ALA A 46 1.95 -3.38 -0.48
C ALA A 46 2.65 -3.34 0.90
N MET A 47 3.92 -3.76 1.00
CA MET A 47 4.71 -3.65 2.22
C MET A 47 4.88 -2.20 2.67
N LEU A 48 5.23 -1.29 1.75
CA LEU A 48 5.35 0.14 2.03
C LEU A 48 4.00 0.75 2.48
N GLY A 49 2.88 0.30 1.92
CA GLY A 49 1.54 0.65 2.40
C GLY A 49 1.30 0.25 3.86
N VAL A 50 1.72 -0.93 4.28
CA VAL A 50 1.61 -1.42 5.68
C VAL A 50 2.60 -0.71 6.62
N VAL A 51 3.76 -0.27 6.13
CA VAL A 51 4.68 0.62 6.89
C VAL A 51 4.06 2.01 7.08
N ILE A 52 3.49 2.60 6.02
CA ILE A 52 2.78 3.89 6.08
C ILE A 52 1.59 3.82 7.04
N ALA A 53 0.85 2.70 7.07
CA ALA A 53 -0.27 2.49 7.99
C ALA A 53 0.18 2.57 9.47
N LEU A 54 1.29 1.92 9.86
CA LEU A 54 1.86 2.07 11.20
C LEU A 54 2.28 3.52 11.46
N MET A 55 3.00 4.14 10.53
CA MET A 55 3.46 5.53 10.67
C MET A 55 2.30 6.50 10.88
N LEU A 56 1.15 6.27 10.24
CA LEU A 56 -0.06 7.06 10.39
C LEU A 56 -0.65 6.91 11.80
N VAL A 57 -0.72 5.69 12.34
CA VAL A 57 -1.14 5.44 13.74
C VAL A 57 -0.21 6.15 14.73
N LEU A 58 1.11 6.01 14.56
CA LEU A 58 2.10 6.70 15.39
C LEU A 58 1.98 8.24 15.30
N ARG A 59 1.72 8.77 14.11
CA ARG A 59 1.49 10.21 13.89
C ARG A 59 0.21 10.70 14.57
N VAL A 60 -0.85 9.89 14.60
CA VAL A 60 -2.11 10.21 15.27
C VAL A 60 -1.93 10.24 16.78
N ILE A 61 -1.24 9.27 17.36
CA ILE A 61 -0.86 9.27 18.79
C ILE A 61 -0.06 10.56 19.12
N TRP A 62 0.96 10.89 18.32
CA TRP A 62 1.72 12.14 18.47
C TRP A 62 0.87 13.40 18.22
N GLY A 63 -0.24 13.29 17.49
CA GLY A 63 -1.24 14.33 17.29
C GLY A 63 -2.08 14.65 18.52
N PHE A 64 -2.03 13.82 19.58
CA PHE A 64 -2.62 14.13 20.88
C PHE A 64 -1.56 14.53 21.92
N VAL A 65 -0.44 13.80 22.01
CA VAL A 65 0.56 13.98 23.09
C VAL A 65 1.81 14.80 22.71
N GLY A 66 1.94 15.23 21.44
CA GLY A 66 3.14 15.88 20.91
C GLY A 66 3.34 17.36 21.32
N THR A 67 4.31 18.02 20.68
CA THR A 67 4.64 19.43 20.94
C THR A 67 3.57 20.43 20.44
N LYS A 68 3.78 21.74 20.67
CA LYS A 68 2.84 22.84 20.35
C LYS A 68 2.26 22.76 18.94
N TYR A 69 3.08 22.46 17.94
CA TYR A 69 2.70 22.41 16.52
C TYR A 69 2.51 20.98 15.98
N ALA A 70 2.67 19.95 16.82
CA ALA A 70 2.41 18.56 16.44
C ALA A 70 0.97 18.12 16.71
N ARG A 71 0.30 18.74 17.69
CA ARG A 71 -1.03 18.35 18.18
C ARG A 71 -2.16 18.90 17.31
N PHE A 72 -3.18 18.09 17.01
CA PHE A 72 -4.26 18.43 16.07
C PHE A 72 -4.99 19.76 16.40
N ASN A 73 -5.04 20.16 17.67
CA ASN A 73 -5.61 21.45 18.09
C ASN A 73 -4.91 22.68 17.45
N SER A 74 -3.63 22.58 17.05
CA SER A 74 -2.91 23.67 16.35
C SER A 74 -3.22 23.76 14.85
N PHE A 75 -4.12 22.91 14.33
CA PHE A 75 -4.51 22.83 12.93
C PHE A 75 -5.98 23.23 12.72
N LEU A 76 -6.73 23.51 13.79
CA LEU A 76 -8.17 23.81 13.74
C LEU A 76 -8.44 25.25 13.26
N HIS A 77 -8.44 25.41 11.94
CA HIS A 77 -8.90 26.62 11.25
C HIS A 77 -10.26 26.36 10.58
N SER A 78 -11.29 27.10 11.00
CA SER A 78 -12.63 27.07 10.41
C SER A 78 -12.61 27.24 8.88
N PRO A 79 -13.60 26.70 8.14
CA PRO A 79 -13.67 26.86 6.68
C PRO A 79 -13.57 28.32 6.20
N ASP A 80 -14.16 29.26 6.94
CA ASP A 80 -14.13 30.70 6.62
C ASP A 80 -12.71 31.26 6.62
N LYS A 81 -11.83 30.73 7.49
CA LYS A 81 -10.41 31.10 7.54
C LYS A 81 -9.63 30.56 6.35
N LEU A 82 -10.09 29.48 5.69
CA LEU A 82 -9.53 29.02 4.43
C LEU A 82 -9.87 30.02 3.30
N PHE A 83 -11.14 30.40 3.15
CA PHE A 83 -11.54 31.37 2.13
C PHE A 83 -10.93 32.75 2.36
N GLY A 84 -10.85 33.21 3.62
CA GLY A 84 -10.11 34.41 4.01
C GLY A 84 -8.64 34.32 3.61
N TYR A 85 -7.94 33.23 3.95
CA TYR A 85 -6.55 33.03 3.58
C TYR A 85 -6.33 32.93 2.07
N LEU A 86 -7.21 32.27 1.31
CA LEU A 86 -7.12 32.21 -0.15
C LEU A 86 -7.31 33.60 -0.77
N LYS A 87 -8.20 34.43 -0.21
CA LYS A 87 -8.38 35.83 -0.61
C LYS A 87 -7.14 36.68 -0.26
N GLU A 88 -6.58 36.54 0.94
CA GLU A 88 -5.33 37.18 1.36
C GLU A 88 -4.14 36.81 0.45
N VAL A 89 -4.05 35.54 0.08
CA VAL A 89 -3.08 35.04 -0.90
C VAL A 89 -3.30 35.71 -2.25
N ALA A 90 -4.54 35.85 -2.74
CA ALA A 90 -4.84 36.52 -4.00
C ALA A 90 -4.60 38.05 -3.97
N THR A 91 -4.93 38.75 -2.87
CA THR A 91 -4.78 40.21 -2.73
C THR A 91 -3.41 40.66 -2.24
N ASN A 92 -2.49 39.72 -2.00
CA ASN A 92 -1.14 39.97 -1.50
C ASN A 92 -1.08 40.61 -0.09
N SER A 93 -2.05 40.25 0.78
CA SER A 93 -2.08 40.62 2.20
C SER A 93 -0.98 39.90 2.98
N ASP A 94 -0.31 40.61 3.91
CA ASP A 94 0.95 40.18 4.50
C ASP A 94 0.84 39.46 5.87
N ASN A 95 -0.24 38.70 6.10
CA ASN A 95 -0.42 37.94 7.34
C ASN A 95 0.72 36.91 7.55
N ASN A 96 1.20 36.81 8.80
CA ASN A 96 2.36 36.02 9.18
C ASN A 96 1.99 34.85 10.10
N TYR A 97 1.68 33.71 9.49
CA TYR A 97 1.39 32.46 10.20
C TYR A 97 2.68 31.77 10.66
N VAL A 98 2.85 31.58 11.97
CA VAL A 98 4.07 30.99 12.56
C VAL A 98 4.19 29.50 12.23
N GLY A 99 3.19 28.70 12.61
CA GLY A 99 3.11 27.27 12.34
C GLY A 99 2.42 26.99 11.01
N HIS A 100 1.24 26.38 11.06
CA HIS A 100 0.40 26.18 9.87
C HIS A 100 -0.43 27.43 9.55
N ASN A 101 -0.53 27.75 8.25
CA ASN A 101 -1.56 28.64 7.72
C ASN A 101 -2.83 27.82 7.38
N PRO A 102 -4.02 28.46 7.21
CA PRO A 102 -5.26 27.75 6.92
C PRO A 102 -5.17 26.81 5.70
N GLY A 103 -4.60 27.27 4.58
CA GLY A 103 -4.43 26.44 3.37
C GLY A 103 -3.60 25.17 3.63
N SER A 104 -2.49 25.29 4.35
CA SER A 104 -1.64 24.15 4.72
C SER A 104 -2.34 23.19 5.69
N SER A 105 -3.22 23.70 6.55
CA SER A 105 -3.99 22.88 7.50
C SER A 105 -5.04 22.04 6.77
N TRP A 106 -5.78 22.65 5.84
CA TRP A 106 -6.74 21.94 4.99
C TRP A 106 -6.09 20.94 4.03
N ALA A 107 -4.92 21.26 3.48
CA ALA A 107 -4.12 20.30 2.72
C ALA A 107 -3.69 19.09 3.58
N ILE A 108 -3.30 19.32 4.84
CA ILE A 108 -2.96 18.25 5.79
C ILE A 108 -4.18 17.38 6.12
N TYR A 109 -5.36 17.95 6.35
CA TYR A 109 -6.58 17.16 6.57
C TYR A 109 -6.91 16.27 5.35
N GLY A 110 -6.89 16.84 4.14
CA GLY A 110 -7.11 16.09 2.90
C GLY A 110 -6.12 14.94 2.74
N MET A 111 -4.82 15.21 2.90
CA MET A 111 -3.77 14.19 2.78
C MET A 111 -3.90 13.10 3.86
N VAL A 112 -4.21 13.44 5.12
CA VAL A 112 -4.42 12.45 6.19
C VAL A 112 -5.64 11.57 5.91
N ILE A 113 -6.74 12.14 5.41
CA ILE A 113 -7.94 11.39 5.01
C ILE A 113 -7.62 10.44 3.85
N CYS A 114 -6.92 10.90 2.81
CA CYS A 114 -6.51 10.04 1.70
C CYS A 114 -5.54 8.94 2.14
N LEU A 115 -4.61 9.21 3.06
CA LEU A 115 -3.70 8.19 3.62
C LEU A 115 -4.43 7.13 4.45
N PHE A 116 -5.45 7.51 5.23
CA PHE A 116 -6.33 6.54 5.89
C PHE A 116 -7.11 5.70 4.88
N GLY A 117 -7.69 6.34 3.86
CA GLY A 117 -8.38 5.66 2.77
C GLY A 117 -7.50 4.65 2.05
N LEU A 118 -6.27 5.03 1.69
CA LEU A 118 -5.26 4.16 1.09
C LEU A 118 -4.87 3.00 2.01
N ALA A 119 -4.60 3.25 3.30
CA ALA A 119 -4.20 2.22 4.25
C ALA A 119 -5.31 1.17 4.45
N ILE A 120 -6.56 1.62 4.65
CA ILE A 120 -7.70 0.72 4.87
C ILE A 120 -7.99 -0.09 3.60
N THR A 121 -8.11 0.56 2.43
CA THR A 121 -8.40 -0.15 1.18
C THR A 121 -7.26 -1.07 0.73
N GLY A 122 -6.00 -0.70 0.96
CA GLY A 122 -4.84 -1.55 0.68
C GLY A 122 -4.79 -2.80 1.57
N LEU A 123 -5.13 -2.65 2.86
CA LEU A 123 -5.26 -3.78 3.80
C LEU A 123 -6.39 -4.73 3.40
N LEU A 124 -7.52 -4.21 2.91
CA LEU A 124 -8.64 -5.01 2.42
C LEU A 124 -8.29 -5.73 1.10
N LEU A 125 -7.63 -5.06 0.15
CA LEU A 125 -7.18 -5.67 -1.11
C LEU A 125 -6.25 -6.88 -0.87
N GLY A 126 -5.27 -6.75 0.03
CA GLY A 126 -4.35 -7.86 0.37
C GLY A 126 -4.98 -8.99 1.18
N GLN A 127 -6.19 -8.80 1.73
CA GLN A 127 -7.03 -9.86 2.30
C GLN A 127 -7.94 -10.51 1.24
N GLY A 128 -8.15 -9.87 0.09
CA GLY A 128 -8.86 -10.41 -1.07
C GLY A 128 -10.04 -9.58 -1.57
N GLU A 129 -10.38 -8.47 -0.90
CA GLU A 129 -11.56 -7.65 -1.18
C GLU A 129 -11.40 -6.81 -2.46
N LYS A 130 -11.59 -7.43 -3.63
CA LYS A 130 -11.40 -6.76 -4.92
C LYS A 130 -12.32 -5.56 -5.15
N GLY A 131 -13.48 -5.51 -4.48
CA GLY A 131 -14.46 -4.43 -4.62
C GLY A 131 -13.94 -3.03 -4.25
N VAL A 132 -12.90 -2.93 -3.40
CA VAL A 132 -12.33 -1.62 -3.03
C VAL A 132 -11.16 -1.17 -3.93
N LYS A 133 -10.87 -1.88 -5.04
CA LYS A 133 -9.75 -1.56 -5.93
C LYS A 133 -9.85 -0.15 -6.52
N ASP A 134 -11.02 0.25 -7.00
CA ASP A 134 -11.20 1.56 -7.60
C ASP A 134 -11.32 2.68 -6.55
N LEU A 135 -11.78 2.36 -5.34
CA LEU A 135 -11.70 3.28 -4.19
C LEU A 135 -10.25 3.54 -3.76
N HIS A 136 -9.38 2.52 -3.81
CA HIS A 136 -7.94 2.68 -3.58
C HIS A 136 -7.31 3.60 -4.65
N LYS A 137 -7.62 3.39 -5.94
CA LYS A 137 -7.20 4.28 -7.04
C LYS A 137 -7.69 5.72 -6.85
N LEU A 138 -8.95 5.90 -6.42
CA LEU A 138 -9.52 7.23 -6.15
C LEU A 138 -8.73 7.96 -5.07
N PHE A 139 -8.44 7.31 -3.94
CA PHE A 139 -7.60 7.90 -2.89
C PHE A 139 -6.15 8.13 -3.35
N ALA A 140 -5.59 7.27 -4.20
CA ALA A 140 -4.24 7.45 -4.75
C ALA A 140 -4.15 8.70 -5.64
N ASN A 141 -5.10 8.85 -6.58
CA ASN A 141 -5.17 9.99 -7.48
C ASN A 141 -5.47 11.30 -6.72
N ALA A 142 -6.40 11.27 -5.75
CA ALA A 142 -6.67 12.40 -4.88
C ALA A 142 -5.43 12.80 -4.05
N MET A 143 -4.68 11.83 -3.52
CA MET A 143 -3.43 12.09 -2.78
C MET A 143 -2.38 12.72 -3.69
N LEU A 144 -2.21 12.27 -4.93
CA LEU A 144 -1.28 12.87 -5.90
C LEU A 144 -1.64 14.33 -6.22
N VAL A 145 -2.93 14.63 -6.45
CA VAL A 145 -3.42 16.01 -6.66
C VAL A 145 -3.15 16.88 -5.43
N LEU A 146 -3.43 16.38 -4.22
CA LEU A 146 -3.15 17.08 -2.97
C LEU A 146 -1.65 17.32 -2.74
N VAL A 147 -0.78 16.36 -3.08
CA VAL A 147 0.68 16.53 -3.03
C VAL A 147 1.14 17.59 -4.04
N ALA A 148 0.62 17.60 -5.26
CA ALA A 148 0.94 18.63 -6.26
C ALA A 148 0.52 20.04 -5.79
N VAL A 149 -0.70 20.18 -5.25
CA VAL A 149 -1.20 21.44 -4.67
C VAL A 149 -0.38 21.85 -3.44
N HIS A 150 0.05 20.90 -2.60
CA HIS A 150 0.90 21.17 -1.44
C HIS A 150 2.28 21.70 -1.84
N LEU A 151 2.93 21.06 -2.82
CA LEU A 151 4.23 21.50 -3.36
C LEU A 151 4.12 22.87 -4.05
N LEU A 152 3.05 23.12 -4.80
CA LEU A 152 2.76 24.43 -5.39
C LEU A 152 2.56 25.51 -4.30
N GLY A 153 1.87 25.19 -3.21
CA GLY A 153 1.72 26.08 -2.05
C GLY A 153 3.05 26.42 -1.38
N ILE A 154 3.96 25.45 -1.24
CA ILE A 154 5.34 25.67 -0.76
C ILE A 154 6.10 26.60 -1.72
N LEU A 155 6.00 26.37 -3.04
CA LEU A 155 6.66 27.19 -4.05
C LEU A 155 6.18 28.64 -4.01
N ILE A 156 4.87 28.88 -4.02
CA ILE A 156 4.25 30.21 -3.95
C ILE A 156 4.69 30.96 -2.70
N HIS A 157 4.68 30.31 -1.53
CA HIS A 157 5.13 30.93 -0.28
C HIS A 157 6.66 31.21 -0.30
N THR A 158 7.46 30.29 -0.84
CA THR A 158 8.92 30.45 -0.92
C THR A 158 9.30 31.65 -1.80
N ILE A 159 8.63 31.82 -2.95
CA ILE A 159 8.83 32.96 -3.85
C ILE A 159 8.41 34.28 -3.18
N ARG A 160 7.21 34.31 -2.56
CA ARG A 160 6.61 35.56 -2.05
C ARG A 160 7.21 36.04 -0.72
N LYS A 161 7.31 35.16 0.28
CA LYS A 161 7.86 35.51 1.60
C LYS A 161 9.39 35.41 1.66
N LYS A 162 10.03 34.87 0.60
CA LYS A 162 11.49 34.61 0.54
C LYS A 162 12.01 33.71 1.68
N GLU A 163 11.12 32.90 2.25
CA GLU A 163 11.43 31.92 3.30
C GLU A 163 11.43 30.49 2.75
N MET A 164 12.53 29.76 2.95
CA MET A 164 12.63 28.34 2.55
C MET A 164 11.93 27.43 3.56
N ILE A 165 10.60 27.27 3.46
CA ILE A 165 9.84 26.36 4.36
C ILE A 165 10.38 24.93 4.30
N ALA A 166 10.76 24.44 3.12
CA ALA A 166 11.30 23.09 2.95
C ALA A 166 12.54 22.84 3.84
N ALA A 167 13.43 23.84 3.98
CA ALA A 167 14.57 23.75 4.88
C ALA A 167 14.14 23.68 6.37
N SER A 168 13.05 24.36 6.75
CA SER A 168 12.49 24.26 8.10
C SER A 168 12.02 22.83 8.44
N MET A 169 11.53 22.07 7.45
CA MET A 169 11.18 20.64 7.65
C MET A 169 12.40 19.73 7.76
N VAL A 170 13.61 20.20 7.42
CA VAL A 170 14.87 19.50 7.70
C VAL A 170 15.41 19.93 9.07
N HIS A 171 15.78 21.20 9.25
CA HIS A 171 16.44 21.69 10.46
C HIS A 171 15.50 22.02 11.64
N GLY A 172 14.18 21.95 11.45
CA GLY A 172 13.14 22.10 12.48
C GLY A 172 12.86 23.53 12.96
N LYS A 173 13.56 24.53 12.42
CA LYS A 173 13.58 25.91 12.95
C LYS A 173 12.97 26.93 11.98
N LYS A 174 12.38 28.01 12.49
CA LYS A 174 11.87 29.17 11.72
C LYS A 174 12.36 30.48 12.36
N ALA A 175 12.38 31.58 11.60
CA ALA A 175 12.74 32.91 12.11
C ALA A 175 11.48 33.58 12.71
N ILE A 176 11.32 33.45 14.02
CA ILE A 176 10.08 33.79 14.76
C ILE A 176 10.41 34.40 16.14
N ASP A 177 9.40 34.82 16.89
CA ASP A 177 9.57 35.25 18.28
C ASP A 177 9.92 34.07 19.21
N GLU A 178 10.73 34.35 20.23
CA GLU A 178 11.20 33.36 21.21
C GLU A 178 10.04 32.67 21.95
N LYS A 179 9.01 33.45 22.31
CA LYS A 179 7.74 33.02 22.94
C LYS A 179 6.99 31.95 22.14
N ASP A 180 7.23 31.87 20.83
CA ASP A 180 6.50 30.99 19.94
C ASP A 180 7.20 29.67 19.65
N GLY A 181 8.51 29.57 19.94
CA GLY A 181 9.28 28.34 19.80
C GLY A 181 8.85 27.21 20.72
N ILE A 182 9.19 25.96 20.35
CA ILE A 182 9.11 24.80 21.22
C ILE A 182 10.45 24.56 21.94
N SER A 183 10.40 24.29 23.25
CA SER A 183 11.58 24.19 24.11
C SER A 183 12.44 22.92 23.90
N THR A 184 11.92 21.91 23.19
CA THR A 184 12.64 20.65 22.96
C THR A 184 12.24 19.99 21.64
N ALA A 185 13.22 19.39 20.96
CA ALA A 185 13.01 18.60 19.75
C ALA A 185 12.44 17.20 20.01
N LYS A 186 12.26 16.78 21.27
CA LYS A 186 11.82 15.42 21.64
C LYS A 186 12.66 14.33 20.95
N SER A 187 13.98 14.53 20.89
CA SER A 187 14.90 13.70 20.09
C SER A 187 14.84 12.21 20.44
N ILE A 188 14.72 11.86 21.73
CA ILE A 188 14.57 10.48 22.20
C ILE A 188 13.33 9.82 21.58
N THR A 189 12.19 10.52 21.58
CA THR A 189 10.96 10.04 20.94
C THR A 189 11.09 9.93 19.43
N GLY A 190 11.88 10.81 18.79
CA GLY A 190 12.19 10.71 17.36
C GLY A 190 13.02 9.46 17.02
N VAL A 191 14.04 9.15 17.84
CA VAL A 191 14.83 7.92 17.69
C VAL A 191 13.97 6.68 17.95
N ALA A 192 13.13 6.68 19.00
CA ALA A 192 12.20 5.59 19.26
C ALA A 192 11.20 5.37 18.11
N PHE A 193 10.69 6.44 17.51
CA PHE A 193 9.83 6.37 16.31
C PHE A 193 10.55 5.68 15.14
N LEU A 194 11.83 6.01 14.87
CA LEU A 194 12.61 5.33 13.84
C LEU A 194 12.79 3.85 14.15
N ILE A 195 13.20 3.51 15.37
CA ILE A 195 13.44 2.12 15.78
C ILE A 195 12.18 1.28 15.59
N VAL A 196 11.01 1.79 16.01
CA VAL A 196 9.72 1.10 15.82
C VAL A 196 9.37 0.93 14.34
N VAL A 197 9.54 1.95 13.50
CA VAL A 197 9.26 1.87 12.05
C VAL A 197 10.23 0.92 11.32
N PHE A 198 11.52 0.95 11.66
CA PHE A 198 12.52 0.06 11.06
C PHE A 198 12.34 -1.39 11.51
N ILE A 199 12.05 -1.66 12.78
CA ILE A 199 11.73 -3.02 13.26
C ILE A 199 10.48 -3.54 12.55
N TRP A 200 9.43 -2.74 12.41
CA TRP A 200 8.20 -3.13 11.71
C TRP A 200 8.45 -3.45 10.24
N GLY A 201 9.17 -2.59 9.51
CA GLY A 201 9.55 -2.83 8.13
C GLY A 201 10.44 -4.06 7.95
N TYR A 202 11.39 -4.27 8.87
CA TYR A 202 12.24 -5.47 8.89
C TYR A 202 11.42 -6.74 9.14
N LEU A 203 10.49 -6.75 10.10
CA LEU A 203 9.65 -7.92 10.39
C LEU A 203 8.72 -8.26 9.22
N ILE A 204 8.20 -7.26 8.50
CA ILE A 204 7.46 -7.46 7.25
C ILE A 204 8.37 -8.13 6.20
N PHE A 205 9.54 -7.54 5.93
CA PHE A 205 10.47 -8.03 4.91
C PHE A 205 11.03 -9.43 5.23
N ALA A 206 11.39 -9.70 6.48
CA ALA A 206 11.85 -11.01 6.94
C ALA A 206 10.74 -12.08 6.92
N SER A 207 9.47 -11.68 6.81
CA SER A 207 8.33 -12.59 6.60
C SER A 207 7.92 -12.76 5.14
N TYR A 208 8.62 -12.13 4.19
CA TYR A 208 8.27 -12.15 2.78
C TYR A 208 8.66 -13.47 2.11
N ASP A 209 7.64 -14.14 1.57
CA ASP A 209 7.78 -15.30 0.69
C ASP A 209 7.69 -14.84 -0.77
N SER A 210 8.82 -14.90 -1.48
CA SER A 210 8.95 -14.55 -2.90
C SER A 210 8.48 -15.65 -3.87
N VAL A 211 8.23 -16.87 -3.37
CA VAL A 211 7.66 -17.98 -4.15
C VAL A 211 6.14 -17.86 -4.21
N ASN A 212 5.53 -17.50 -3.08
CA ASN A 212 4.08 -17.43 -2.89
C ASN A 212 3.54 -16.00 -2.79
N TYR A 213 4.37 -14.98 -3.03
CA TYR A 213 4.02 -13.56 -3.05
C TYR A 213 3.16 -13.09 -1.86
N ASN A 214 3.57 -13.49 -0.64
CA ASN A 214 2.88 -13.13 0.59
C ASN A 214 3.84 -12.68 1.69
N PHE A 215 3.33 -11.94 2.67
CA PHE A 215 4.04 -11.55 3.88
C PHE A 215 3.07 -11.51 5.07
N LYS A 216 3.59 -11.54 6.30
CA LYS A 216 2.78 -11.45 7.52
C LYS A 216 2.77 -10.01 8.02
N ILE A 217 1.60 -9.51 8.44
CA ILE A 217 1.54 -8.25 9.19
C ILE A 217 1.98 -8.56 10.64
N PRO A 218 3.04 -7.91 11.18
CA PRO A 218 3.47 -8.14 12.55
C PRO A 218 2.36 -7.79 13.55
N VAL A 219 2.37 -8.43 14.72
CA VAL A 219 1.32 -8.35 15.77
C VAL A 219 -0.06 -8.88 15.36
N LEU A 220 -0.53 -8.60 14.14
CA LEU A 220 -1.84 -9.03 13.62
C LEU A 220 -1.89 -10.49 13.13
N GLY A 221 -0.74 -11.09 12.81
CA GLY A 221 -0.62 -12.50 12.38
C GLY A 221 -1.18 -12.83 10.99
N LYS A 222 -2.09 -12.00 10.46
CA LYS A 222 -2.68 -12.12 9.12
C LYS A 222 -1.61 -12.11 8.02
N THR A 223 -1.73 -13.06 7.10
CA THR A 223 -0.97 -13.11 5.84
C THR A 223 -1.65 -12.25 4.78
N MET A 224 -0.89 -11.36 4.14
CA MET A 224 -1.32 -10.58 2.98
C MET A 224 -0.91 -11.32 1.70
N GLN A 225 -1.85 -11.64 0.81
CA GLN A 225 -1.58 -12.41 -0.42
C GLN A 225 -1.69 -11.53 -1.68
N ILE A 226 -0.59 -11.36 -2.42
CA ILE A 226 -0.57 -10.60 -3.68
C ILE A 226 -0.96 -11.52 -4.84
N LYS A 227 -2.24 -11.92 -4.88
CA LYS A 227 -2.79 -12.94 -5.79
C LYS A 227 -2.63 -12.64 -7.30
N GLU A 228 -2.46 -11.38 -7.67
CA GLU A 228 -2.30 -10.97 -9.08
C GLU A 228 -0.89 -11.25 -9.63
N ALA A 229 0.15 -11.26 -8.76
CA ALA A 229 1.52 -11.60 -9.14
C ALA A 229 1.72 -13.12 -9.24
N SER A 230 1.12 -13.90 -8.33
CA SER A 230 1.20 -15.38 -8.38
C SER A 230 0.57 -15.97 -9.65
N LYS A 231 -0.49 -15.34 -10.17
CA LYS A 231 -1.23 -15.82 -11.33
C LYS A 231 -0.42 -15.78 -12.64
N TYR A 232 0.55 -14.87 -12.75
CA TYR A 232 1.41 -14.76 -13.95
C TYR A 232 2.51 -15.83 -13.98
N ARG A 233 2.97 -16.33 -12.82
CA ARG A 233 3.90 -17.48 -12.77
C ARG A 233 3.24 -18.79 -13.19
N THR A 234 1.91 -18.86 -13.16
CA THR A 234 1.08 -19.95 -13.72
C THR A 234 0.55 -19.62 -15.11
N GLY A 235 1.38 -19.03 -15.98
CA GLY A 235 1.09 -18.96 -17.41
C GLY A 235 1.03 -20.36 -18.06
N PRO A 236 0.38 -20.51 -19.24
CA PRO A 236 0.00 -21.80 -19.82
C PRO A 236 1.15 -22.72 -20.28
N GLY A 237 2.41 -22.37 -20.02
CA GLY A 237 3.58 -23.20 -20.31
C GLY A 237 3.87 -24.30 -19.28
N LEU A 238 3.39 -24.18 -18.04
CA LEU A 238 3.80 -25.07 -16.94
C LEU A 238 2.91 -26.31 -16.72
N GLU A 239 1.67 -26.34 -17.21
CA GLU A 239 0.84 -27.55 -17.15
C GLU A 239 1.39 -28.67 -18.04
N LYS A 240 1.85 -28.33 -19.26
CA LYS A 240 2.40 -29.31 -20.21
C LYS A 240 3.63 -30.05 -19.68
N SER A 241 4.39 -29.46 -18.75
CA SER A 241 5.57 -30.09 -18.15
C SER A 241 5.24 -31.21 -17.14
N LYS A 242 3.98 -31.39 -16.73
CA LYS A 242 3.56 -32.43 -15.76
C LYS A 242 2.81 -33.60 -16.38
N ALA A 243 2.42 -33.51 -17.66
CA ALA A 243 1.73 -34.59 -18.37
C ALA A 243 2.68 -35.65 -18.96
N ASP A 244 3.98 -35.35 -19.08
CA ASP A 244 4.96 -36.13 -19.87
C ASP A 244 6.08 -36.75 -19.01
N LYS A 245 5.83 -36.95 -17.71
CA LYS A 245 6.71 -37.70 -16.79
C LYS A 245 5.89 -38.60 -15.87
N GLY A 246 5.23 -39.57 -16.51
CA GLY A 246 4.20 -40.42 -15.89
C GLY A 246 4.36 -41.93 -16.08
N ASP A 247 5.39 -42.42 -16.77
CA ASP A 247 5.75 -43.84 -16.74
C ASP A 247 7.26 -44.05 -16.98
N ASN A 248 7.98 -44.39 -15.90
CA ASN A 248 9.18 -45.23 -15.94
C ASN A 248 9.51 -45.66 -14.49
N SER A 249 8.89 -46.73 -14.02
CA SER A 249 9.29 -47.40 -12.78
C SER A 249 9.28 -48.92 -12.93
N ASP A 250 10.48 -49.44 -13.17
CA ASP A 250 11.02 -50.64 -12.55
C ASP A 250 10.17 -51.93 -12.60
N LYS A 251 10.56 -52.83 -13.51
CA LYS A 251 10.30 -54.27 -13.37
C LYS A 251 11.63 -55.00 -13.24
N GLY A 252 12.01 -55.26 -11.99
CA GLY A 252 13.13 -56.13 -11.65
C GLY A 252 12.98 -57.54 -12.23
N ASP A 253 14.15 -58.16 -12.46
CA ASP A 253 14.32 -59.50 -13.01
C ASP A 253 13.59 -60.58 -12.19
N ASN A 254 12.95 -61.51 -12.90
CA ASN A 254 12.74 -62.87 -12.39
C ASN A 254 12.60 -63.85 -13.56
N SER A 255 13.62 -64.69 -13.76
CA SER A 255 13.70 -65.74 -14.77
C SER A 255 13.34 -67.12 -14.18
N ASP A 256 13.32 -68.15 -15.04
CA ASP A 256 13.09 -69.58 -14.70
C ASP A 256 11.74 -70.00 -14.07
N LYS A 257 10.81 -70.50 -14.92
CA LYS A 257 10.59 -71.97 -15.05
C LYS A 257 9.66 -72.40 -16.19
N ASP A 258 10.28 -72.83 -17.28
CA ASP A 258 10.12 -74.13 -17.95
C ASP A 258 8.75 -74.85 -18.04
N LYS A 259 8.28 -75.07 -19.29
CA LYS A 259 7.46 -76.20 -19.82
C LYS A 259 6.14 -76.61 -19.10
N LYS A 260 5.00 -76.48 -19.80
CA LYS A 260 4.35 -77.61 -20.55
C LYS A 260 3.05 -77.31 -21.32
N ASP A 261 2.97 -77.92 -22.51
CA ASP A 261 1.83 -78.65 -23.13
C ASP A 261 0.37 -78.09 -23.21
N LYS A 262 -0.09 -77.99 -24.47
CA LYS A 262 -1.34 -78.56 -25.04
C LYS A 262 -2.73 -77.86 -24.89
N LYS A 263 -3.19 -77.39 -26.06
CA LYS A 263 -4.33 -77.88 -26.87
C LYS A 263 -5.71 -77.17 -26.89
N ASP A 264 -6.15 -77.01 -28.16
CA ASP A 264 -7.47 -77.30 -28.75
C ASP A 264 -8.70 -76.37 -28.57
N LYS A 265 -9.28 -76.06 -29.74
CA LYS A 265 -10.70 -75.76 -30.07
C LYS A 265 -11.20 -74.35 -29.66
N SER A 266 -11.86 -73.58 -30.53
CA SER A 266 -13.07 -73.82 -31.38
C SER A 266 -14.33 -74.00 -30.52
N GLY A 267 -15.46 -73.31 -30.76
CA GLY A 267 -15.87 -72.39 -31.84
C GLY A 267 -17.42 -72.23 -31.81
N LYS A 268 -18.05 -71.56 -32.80
CA LYS A 268 -19.53 -71.31 -32.91
C LYS A 268 -20.12 -70.42 -31.79
N ASP A 269 -21.33 -69.85 -31.86
CA ASP A 269 -22.28 -69.40 -32.91
C ASP A 269 -23.03 -68.18 -32.28
N LYS A 270 -23.43 -67.07 -32.94
CA LYS A 270 -24.31 -66.81 -34.10
C LYS A 270 -25.83 -66.91 -33.79
N LYS A 271 -26.60 -65.87 -34.18
CA LYS A 271 -28.08 -65.67 -34.06
C LYS A 271 -28.55 -65.36 -32.62
N ASP A 272 -29.62 -64.60 -32.31
CA ASP A 272 -30.67 -63.83 -33.03
C ASP A 272 -31.16 -62.71 -32.03
N LYS A 273 -32.07 -61.72 -32.26
CA LYS A 273 -33.07 -61.39 -33.31
C LYS A 273 -33.56 -59.91 -33.24
N LYS A 274 -34.37 -59.53 -34.23
CA LYS A 274 -35.57 -58.63 -34.31
C LYS A 274 -36.27 -58.18 -32.98
N GLU A 275 -37.18 -57.18 -32.91
CA GLU A 275 -37.65 -55.98 -33.68
C GLU A 275 -38.82 -55.32 -32.88
N GLY A 276 -39.33 -54.14 -33.29
CA GLY A 276 -40.56 -53.48 -32.80
C GLY A 276 -40.28 -52.06 -32.25
N GLU A 277 -40.87 -50.95 -32.73
CA GLU A 277 -42.30 -50.56 -32.88
C GLU A 277 -42.97 -50.18 -31.54
N GLU A 278 -43.79 -49.11 -31.42
CA GLU A 278 -43.92 -47.87 -32.23
C GLU A 278 -44.71 -46.80 -31.41
N GLY A 279 -44.78 -45.56 -31.92
CA GLY A 279 -45.64 -44.47 -31.42
C GLY A 279 -45.06 -43.62 -30.29
N LYS A 280 -45.36 -42.33 -30.06
CA LYS A 280 -46.13 -41.22 -30.70
C LYS A 280 -47.01 -40.51 -29.65
N ASP A 281 -46.97 -39.17 -29.70
CA ASP A 281 -48.02 -38.18 -29.42
C ASP A 281 -48.86 -38.34 -28.11
N HIS A 282 -48.95 -37.38 -27.18
CA HIS A 282 -49.55 -36.03 -27.37
C HIS A 282 -49.41 -35.10 -26.12
N HIS A 283 -49.67 -33.80 -26.33
CA HIS A 283 -50.00 -32.71 -25.37
C HIS A 283 -48.90 -32.23 -24.39
N ASP A 284 -48.62 -30.92 -24.23
CA ASP A 284 -49.47 -29.71 -24.00
C ASP A 284 -50.11 -29.74 -22.58
N ASP A 285 -50.16 -28.69 -21.74
CA ASP A 285 -50.17 -27.22 -21.91
C ASP A 285 -49.35 -26.46 -20.82
N ASP A 286 -49.17 -25.14 -21.04
CA ASP A 286 -48.90 -23.99 -20.11
C ASP A 286 -48.05 -24.16 -18.83
#